data_AF-A0A7C7TQP0-F1
#
_entry.id   AF-A0A7C7TQP0-F1
#
_cell.length_a   1.000
_cell.length_b   1.000
_cell.length_c   1.000
_cell.angle_alpha   90.00
_cell.angle_beta   90.00
_cell.angle_gamma   90.00
#
_symmetry.space_group_name_H-M   'P 1'
#
loop_
_entity.id
_entity.type
_entity.pdbx_description
1 polymer ?
#
loop_
_entity_poly.entity_id
_entity_poly.type
_entity_poly.pdbx_seq_one_letter_code
_entity_poly.pdbx_strand_id
1 'polypeptide(L)'
;MKFRSRVLGVCILVSLSLAFWLFALPSVSEEFQLSMTPEAIERGAYLVIAGGCISCHRGEENPELLNGGFGLETDFGVFYAPNITPDSETGIGKWQAKDFLLALKYGRSPSGSFYYPAFPYRAYAGLTDQDAVDIGSYLMSLEPVSFSAPDAQTPAWLMRWTIAGWNTLADLTQAQVDNEFDNDLIARGAYLARSLGHCGECHTPRSSLGIPDTSREFAGAELGEETVESIDAESLEEWTVNNVDLFLLLGLKPDGEFVGGDMNDVIEHNTSKINDEDRDALAAFFKRHSE
;
A
#
# COMPACT_ATOMS: atom_id res chain seq x y z
N MET A 1 40.48 -25.15 24.57
CA MET A 1 39.36 -25.77 23.83
C MET A 1 37.97 -25.38 24.33
N LYS A 2 37.64 -25.52 25.62
CA LYS A 2 36.28 -25.23 26.15
C LYS A 2 35.80 -23.77 25.97
N PHE A 3 36.71 -22.78 26.04
CA PHE A 3 36.36 -21.36 25.82
C PHE A 3 35.96 -21.07 24.36
N ARG A 4 36.75 -21.57 23.40
CA ARG A 4 36.45 -21.42 21.96
C ARG A 4 35.14 -22.11 21.56
N SER A 5 34.81 -23.27 22.12
CA SER A 5 33.54 -23.94 21.82
C SER A 5 32.32 -23.22 22.44
N ARG A 6 32.50 -22.56 23.60
CA ARG A 6 31.44 -21.73 24.20
C ARG A 6 31.18 -20.46 23.40
N VAL A 7 32.25 -19.76 22.96
CA VAL A 7 32.12 -18.57 22.11
C VAL A 7 31.45 -18.93 20.79
N LEU A 8 31.87 -20.02 20.13
CA LEU A 8 31.24 -20.49 18.90
C LEU A 8 29.76 -20.84 19.10
N GLY A 9 29.42 -21.52 20.21
CA GLY A 9 28.03 -21.83 20.55
C GLY A 9 27.16 -20.58 20.74
N VAL A 10 27.68 -19.55 21.40
CA VAL A 10 26.97 -18.27 21.58
C VAL A 10 26.79 -17.56 20.24
N CYS A 11 27.81 -17.50 19.39
CA CYS A 11 27.69 -16.88 18.06
C CYS A 11 26.63 -17.58 17.21
N ILE A 12 26.60 -18.92 17.21
CA ILE A 12 25.59 -19.68 16.47
C ILE A 12 24.18 -19.37 16.98
N LEU A 13 23.98 -19.35 18.30
CA LEU A 13 22.68 -19.04 18.88
C LEU A 13 22.22 -17.62 18.52
N VAL A 14 23.10 -16.63 18.62
CA VAL A 14 22.79 -15.24 18.24
C VAL A 14 22.44 -15.14 16.76
N SER A 15 23.20 -15.80 15.88
CA SER A 15 22.90 -15.82 14.44
C SER A 15 21.56 -16.50 14.13
N LEU A 16 21.23 -17.60 14.80
CA LEU A 16 19.95 -18.28 14.62
C LEU A 16 18.77 -17.45 15.15
N SER A 17 18.94 -16.79 16.30
CA SER A 17 17.92 -15.88 16.84
C SER A 17 17.70 -14.67 15.93
N LEU A 18 18.77 -14.09 15.38
CA LEU A 18 18.68 -12.99 14.43
C LEU A 18 18.01 -13.43 13.12
N ALA A 19 18.39 -14.59 12.59
CA ALA A 19 17.75 -15.15 11.40
C ALA A 19 16.26 -15.45 11.66
N PHE A 20 15.92 -16.02 12.81
CA PHE A 20 14.52 -16.23 13.17
C PHE A 20 13.77 -14.91 13.28
N TRP A 21 14.33 -13.90 13.93
CA TRP A 21 13.70 -12.58 14.07
C TRP A 21 13.48 -11.88 12.72
N LEU A 22 14.44 -11.96 11.80
CA LEU A 22 14.35 -11.34 10.47
C LEU A 22 13.41 -12.08 9.52
N PHE A 23 13.32 -13.41 9.62
CA PHE A 23 12.67 -14.25 8.60
C PHE A 23 11.43 -15.01 9.07
N ALA A 24 11.11 -14.98 10.37
CA ALA A 24 9.87 -15.58 10.86
C ALA A 24 8.65 -14.97 10.17
N LEU A 25 7.61 -15.78 10.02
CA LEU A 25 6.31 -15.28 9.60
C LEU A 25 5.67 -14.52 10.77
N PRO A 26 5.18 -13.30 10.57
CA PRO A 26 4.39 -12.59 11.58
C PRO A 26 3.16 -13.41 11.96
N SER A 27 2.80 -13.37 13.25
CA SER A 27 1.52 -13.93 13.69
C SER A 27 0.39 -12.98 13.30
N VAL A 28 -0.62 -13.49 12.61
CA VAL A 28 -1.85 -12.77 12.28
C VAL A 28 -3.03 -13.41 13.00
N SER A 29 -4.10 -12.64 13.24
CA SER A 29 -5.28 -13.15 13.91
C SER A 29 -5.95 -14.26 13.08
N GLU A 30 -6.33 -15.36 13.73
CA GLU A 30 -7.13 -16.45 13.13
C GLU A 30 -8.64 -16.21 13.29
N GLU A 31 -9.03 -15.13 14.00
CA GLU A 31 -10.43 -14.78 14.25
C GLU A 31 -11.15 -14.34 12.97
N PHE A 32 -10.46 -13.62 12.10
CA PHE A 32 -11.04 -13.10 10.87
C PHE A 32 -11.12 -14.19 9.79
N GLN A 33 -12.26 -14.21 9.09
CA GLN A 33 -12.56 -15.17 8.03
C GLN A 33 -13.14 -14.43 6.82
N LEU A 34 -12.90 -14.97 5.63
CA LEU A 34 -13.54 -14.47 4.42
C LEU A 34 -15.07 -14.66 4.55
N SER A 35 -15.84 -13.64 4.18
CA SER A 35 -17.29 -13.64 4.26
C SER A 35 -17.90 -13.40 2.89
N MET A 36 -18.66 -14.37 2.38
CA MET A 36 -19.37 -14.25 1.11
C MET A 36 -20.77 -13.62 1.25
N THR A 37 -21.02 -12.89 2.34
CA THR A 37 -22.28 -12.14 2.50
C THR A 37 -22.26 -10.91 1.60
N PRO A 38 -23.42 -10.47 1.07
CA PRO A 38 -23.50 -9.27 0.24
C PRO A 38 -22.87 -8.04 0.90
N GLU A 39 -23.07 -7.86 2.20
CA GLU A 39 -22.56 -6.69 2.94
C GLU A 39 -21.03 -6.69 3.05
N ALA A 40 -20.39 -7.87 3.19
CA ALA A 40 -18.93 -7.97 3.25
C ALA A 40 -18.31 -7.75 1.87
N ILE A 41 -18.95 -8.28 0.82
CA ILE A 41 -18.55 -8.08 -0.57
C ILE A 41 -18.68 -6.61 -0.96
N GLU A 42 -19.76 -5.93 -0.57
CA GLU A 42 -19.96 -4.51 -0.85
C GLU A 42 -18.91 -3.63 -0.15
N ARG A 43 -18.62 -3.90 1.13
CA ARG A 43 -17.52 -3.20 1.84
C ARG A 43 -16.17 -3.47 1.18
N GLY A 44 -15.89 -4.71 0.81
CA GLY A 44 -14.66 -5.08 0.12
C GLY A 44 -14.51 -4.39 -1.23
N ALA A 45 -15.60 -4.29 -2.01
CA ALA A 45 -15.62 -3.58 -3.29
C ALA A 45 -15.25 -2.11 -3.10
N TYR A 46 -15.85 -1.46 -2.10
CA TYR A 46 -15.53 -0.09 -1.72
C TYR A 46 -14.05 0.08 -1.34
N LEU A 47 -13.52 -0.82 -0.51
CA LEU A 47 -12.12 -0.77 -0.07
C LEU A 47 -11.14 -1.05 -1.21
N VAL A 48 -11.47 -1.89 -2.19
CA VAL A 48 -10.63 -2.13 -3.38
C VAL A 48 -10.56 -0.89 -4.29
N ILE A 49 -11.68 -0.17 -4.40
CA ILE A 49 -11.73 1.12 -5.11
C ILE A 49 -10.92 2.17 -4.37
N ALA A 50 -11.23 2.41 -3.09
CA ALA A 50 -10.55 3.40 -2.25
C ALA A 50 -9.05 3.09 -2.07
N GLY A 51 -8.68 1.81 -2.09
CA GLY A 51 -7.32 1.32 -2.06
C GLY A 51 -6.56 1.47 -3.38
N GLY A 52 -7.24 1.85 -4.46
CA GLY A 52 -6.63 2.03 -5.77
C GLY A 52 -6.05 0.74 -6.37
N CYS A 53 -6.59 -0.44 -6.02
CA CYS A 53 -6.00 -1.70 -6.49
C CYS A 53 -6.02 -1.80 -8.03
N ILE A 54 -7.04 -1.23 -8.66
CA ILE A 54 -7.20 -1.19 -10.12
C ILE A 54 -6.09 -0.42 -10.83
N SER A 55 -5.48 0.59 -10.19
CA SER A 55 -4.40 1.39 -10.80
C SER A 55 -3.19 0.53 -11.19
N CYS A 56 -2.93 -0.55 -10.44
CA CYS A 56 -1.87 -1.51 -10.76
C CYS A 56 -2.42 -2.83 -11.31
N HIS A 57 -3.50 -3.36 -10.74
CA HIS A 57 -3.99 -4.69 -11.10
C HIS A 57 -4.91 -4.73 -12.32
N ARG A 58 -5.14 -3.59 -12.99
CA ARG A 58 -5.92 -3.53 -14.23
C ARG A 58 -5.46 -4.54 -15.27
N GLY A 59 -6.43 -5.21 -15.91
CA GLY A 59 -6.19 -6.02 -17.09
C GLY A 59 -5.91 -5.16 -18.32
N GLU A 60 -5.08 -5.66 -19.25
CA GLU A 60 -4.73 -4.93 -20.50
C GLU A 60 -5.97 -4.64 -21.38
N GLU A 61 -6.89 -5.61 -21.51
CA GLU A 61 -8.09 -5.46 -22.34
C GLU A 61 -9.28 -4.86 -21.57
N ASN A 62 -9.37 -5.15 -20.27
CA ASN A 62 -10.42 -4.65 -19.40
C ASN A 62 -9.84 -4.38 -18.00
N PRO A 63 -9.74 -3.09 -17.59
CA PRO A 63 -9.21 -2.71 -16.29
C PRO A 63 -9.96 -3.33 -15.09
N GLU A 64 -11.26 -3.59 -15.23
CA GLU A 64 -12.10 -4.11 -14.15
C GLU A 64 -11.84 -5.59 -13.82
N LEU A 65 -11.12 -6.32 -14.68
CA LEU A 65 -10.84 -7.74 -14.47
C LEU A 65 -9.84 -8.01 -13.35
N LEU A 66 -9.07 -7.00 -12.92
CA LEU A 66 -8.08 -7.14 -11.84
C LEU A 66 -7.07 -8.31 -12.03
N ASN A 67 -6.84 -8.73 -13.28
CA ASN A 67 -5.97 -9.86 -13.60
C ASN A 67 -4.49 -9.46 -13.73
N GLY A 68 -4.14 -8.19 -13.53
CA GLY A 68 -2.77 -7.69 -13.50
C GLY A 68 -2.09 -7.61 -14.87
N GLY A 69 -0.76 -7.46 -14.83
CA GLY A 69 0.09 -7.33 -16.02
C GLY A 69 0.73 -5.96 -16.18
N PHE A 70 0.21 -4.92 -15.52
CA PHE A 70 0.82 -3.59 -15.54
C PHE A 70 2.25 -3.63 -14.96
N GLY A 71 3.20 -3.11 -15.72
CA GLY A 71 4.61 -2.99 -15.32
C GLY A 71 4.89 -1.61 -14.74
N LEU A 72 5.22 -1.55 -13.45
CA LEU A 72 5.69 -0.34 -12.78
C LEU A 72 7.20 -0.21 -12.96
N GLU A 73 7.62 0.80 -13.70
CA GLU A 73 9.03 1.14 -13.90
C GLU A 73 9.56 1.96 -12.72
N THR A 74 10.72 1.58 -12.20
CA THR A 74 11.36 2.25 -11.06
C THR A 74 12.88 2.25 -11.20
N ASP A 75 13.57 3.03 -10.37
CA ASP A 75 15.04 2.97 -10.23
C ASP A 75 15.57 1.60 -9.78
N PHE A 76 14.70 0.73 -9.29
CA PHE A 76 15.01 -0.61 -8.78
C PHE A 76 14.63 -1.72 -9.75
N GLY A 77 14.18 -1.38 -10.96
CA GLY A 77 13.73 -2.31 -11.98
C GLY A 77 12.23 -2.20 -12.28
N VAL A 78 11.71 -3.19 -13.00
CA VAL A 78 10.30 -3.23 -13.43
C VAL A 78 9.55 -4.27 -12.60
N PHE A 79 8.46 -3.85 -11.96
CA PHE A 79 7.61 -4.71 -11.13
C PHE A 79 6.25 -4.90 -11.80
N TYR A 80 5.85 -6.14 -12.05
CA TYR A 80 4.56 -6.44 -12.65
C TYR A 80 3.51 -6.76 -11.59
N ALA A 81 2.35 -6.12 -11.69
CA ALA A 81 1.22 -6.42 -10.81
C ALA A 81 0.68 -7.83 -11.09
N PRO A 82 0.57 -8.71 -10.07
CA PRO A 82 0.07 -10.06 -10.28
C PRO A 82 -1.44 -10.10 -10.48
N ASN A 83 -1.95 -11.24 -10.92
CA ASN A 83 -3.37 -11.54 -10.97
C ASN A 83 -3.95 -11.69 -9.56
N ILE A 84 -4.95 -10.88 -9.20
CA ILE A 84 -5.64 -10.92 -7.91
C ILE A 84 -7.08 -11.43 -8.00
N THR A 85 -7.44 -12.08 -9.11
CA THR A 85 -8.72 -12.80 -9.26
C THR A 85 -8.66 -14.16 -8.55
N PRO A 86 -9.81 -14.81 -8.25
CA PRO A 86 -9.83 -16.09 -7.56
C PRO A 86 -9.43 -17.29 -8.44
N ASP A 87 -8.71 -17.05 -9.54
CA ASP A 87 -8.12 -18.13 -10.32
C ASP A 87 -7.17 -18.95 -9.44
N SER A 88 -7.34 -20.27 -9.46
CA SER A 88 -6.65 -21.17 -8.52
C SER A 88 -5.20 -21.45 -8.87
N GLU A 89 -4.80 -21.24 -10.12
CA GLU A 89 -3.45 -21.60 -10.62
C GLU A 89 -2.56 -20.36 -10.81
N THR A 90 -3.14 -19.26 -11.28
CA THR A 90 -2.43 -18.04 -11.65
C THR A 90 -2.80 -16.84 -10.78
N GLY A 91 -3.89 -16.92 -10.03
CA GLY A 91 -4.39 -15.88 -9.12
C GLY A 91 -4.34 -16.26 -7.64
N ILE A 92 -5.29 -15.73 -6.88
CA ILE A 92 -5.37 -15.88 -5.42
C ILE A 92 -6.40 -16.92 -4.96
N GLY A 93 -6.92 -17.78 -5.84
CA GLY A 93 -8.03 -18.70 -5.53
C GLY A 93 -7.79 -19.70 -4.39
N LYS A 94 -6.55 -19.85 -3.91
CA LYS A 94 -6.16 -20.72 -2.79
C LYS A 94 -5.91 -19.93 -1.48
N TRP A 95 -6.05 -18.60 -1.51
CA TRP A 95 -5.79 -17.73 -0.36
C TRP A 95 -6.92 -17.83 0.67
N GLN A 96 -6.53 -17.68 1.94
CA GLN A 96 -7.41 -17.59 3.09
C GLN A 96 -7.29 -16.19 3.72
N ALA A 97 -8.16 -15.86 4.67
CA ALA A 97 -8.14 -14.56 5.37
C ALA A 97 -6.75 -14.17 5.90
N LYS A 98 -6.03 -15.13 6.51
CA LYS A 98 -4.66 -14.93 6.99
C LYS A 98 -3.66 -14.51 5.91
N ASP A 99 -3.87 -14.96 4.67
CA ASP A 99 -2.98 -14.67 3.56
C ASP A 99 -3.15 -13.22 3.09
N PHE A 100 -4.38 -12.68 3.14
CA PHE A 100 -4.64 -11.25 2.94
C PHE A 100 -4.02 -10.39 4.04
N LEU A 101 -4.14 -10.80 5.31
CA LEU A 101 -3.49 -10.12 6.42
C LEU A 101 -1.96 -10.09 6.25
N LEU A 102 -1.35 -11.24 5.92
CA LEU A 102 0.09 -11.35 5.67
C LEU A 102 0.55 -10.50 4.49
N ALA A 103 -0.19 -10.52 3.38
CA ALA A 103 0.16 -9.78 2.18
C ALA A 103 0.04 -8.27 2.41
N LEU A 104 -1.15 -7.79 2.78
CA LEU A 104 -1.45 -6.37 2.88
C LEU A 104 -0.71 -5.73 4.05
N LYS A 105 -0.68 -6.36 5.23
CA LYS A 105 -0.14 -5.69 6.43
C LYS A 105 1.35 -5.93 6.66
N TYR A 106 1.91 -6.99 6.08
CA TYR A 106 3.29 -7.41 6.37
C TYR A 106 4.15 -7.62 5.12
N GLY A 107 3.58 -7.53 3.92
CA GLY A 107 4.34 -7.78 2.70
C GLY A 107 4.86 -9.21 2.60
N ARG A 108 4.07 -10.20 3.05
CA ARG A 108 4.44 -11.62 3.07
C ARG A 108 3.50 -12.45 2.20
N SER A 109 4.06 -13.29 1.34
CA SER A 109 3.27 -14.26 0.57
C SER A 109 2.74 -15.38 1.49
N PRO A 110 1.75 -16.18 1.02
CA PRO A 110 1.30 -17.38 1.76
C PRO A 110 2.43 -18.37 2.10
N SER A 111 3.47 -18.42 1.25
CA SER A 111 4.67 -19.24 1.45
C SER A 111 5.72 -18.59 2.37
N GLY A 112 5.49 -17.35 2.81
CA GLY A 112 6.39 -16.57 3.67
C GLY A 112 7.57 -15.92 2.97
N SER A 113 7.50 -15.74 1.64
CA SER A 113 8.44 -14.90 0.91
C SER A 113 8.09 -13.42 1.09
N PHE A 114 9.08 -12.53 0.95
CA PHE A 114 8.83 -11.09 1.00
C PHE A 114 8.34 -10.56 -0.35
N TYR A 115 7.34 -9.69 -0.32
CA TYR A 115 6.99 -8.83 -1.44
C TYR A 115 7.97 -7.67 -1.56
N TYR A 116 8.17 -7.19 -2.79
CA TYR A 116 8.92 -5.96 -3.00
C TYR A 116 8.07 -4.76 -2.56
N PRO A 117 8.65 -3.69 -2.01
CA PRO A 117 7.91 -2.51 -1.55
C PRO A 117 7.15 -1.74 -2.64
N ALA A 118 7.31 -2.11 -3.92
CA ALA A 118 6.42 -1.67 -5.00
C ALA A 118 4.95 -2.08 -4.75
N PHE A 119 4.72 -3.16 -3.99
CA PHE A 119 3.43 -3.40 -3.34
C PHE A 119 3.42 -2.59 -2.03
N PRO A 120 2.51 -1.60 -1.85
CA PRO A 120 2.60 -0.63 -0.74
C PRO A 120 2.10 -1.20 0.60
N TYR A 121 2.57 -2.39 0.97
CA TYR A 121 2.20 -3.07 2.21
C TYR A 121 2.57 -2.29 3.49
N ARG A 122 3.52 -1.36 3.41
CA ARG A 122 3.87 -0.50 4.55
C ARG A 122 2.81 0.56 4.82
N ALA A 123 2.17 1.11 3.78
CA ALA A 123 0.98 1.93 3.93
C ALA A 123 -0.20 1.08 4.42
N TYR A 124 -0.47 -0.05 3.76
CA TYR A 124 -1.56 -0.96 4.13
C TYR A 124 -1.41 -1.62 5.50
N ALA A 125 -0.24 -1.55 6.14
CA ALA A 125 -0.06 -1.97 7.53
C ALA A 125 -1.02 -1.25 8.51
N GLY A 126 -1.47 -0.05 8.16
CA GLY A 126 -2.47 0.71 8.92
C GLY A 126 -3.92 0.25 8.74
N LEU A 127 -4.20 -0.64 7.78
CA LEU A 127 -5.54 -1.21 7.60
C LEU A 127 -6.03 -1.93 8.85
N THR A 128 -7.32 -1.84 9.14
CA THR A 128 -7.93 -2.74 10.12
C THR A 128 -7.87 -4.18 9.58
N ASP A 129 -7.79 -5.16 10.48
CA ASP A 129 -7.78 -6.57 10.05
C ASP A 129 -9.09 -6.93 9.33
N GLN A 130 -10.22 -6.32 9.73
CA GLN A 130 -11.49 -6.51 9.04
C GLN A 130 -11.47 -5.95 7.62
N ASP A 131 -10.92 -4.75 7.40
CA ASP A 131 -10.85 -4.15 6.06
C ASP A 131 -9.97 -5.00 5.13
N ALA A 132 -8.83 -5.49 5.62
CA ALA A 132 -7.96 -6.38 4.84
C ALA A 132 -8.67 -7.69 4.43
N VAL A 133 -9.54 -8.24 5.29
CA VAL A 133 -10.29 -9.46 5.01
C VAL A 133 -11.55 -9.20 4.17
N ASP A 134 -12.18 -8.04 4.30
CA ASP A 134 -13.29 -7.61 3.43
C ASP A 134 -12.80 -7.36 2.00
N ILE A 135 -11.61 -6.74 1.81
CA ILE A 135 -10.92 -6.68 0.52
C ILE A 135 -10.80 -8.08 -0.08
N GLY A 136 -10.29 -9.04 0.71
CA GLY A 136 -10.18 -10.43 0.25
C GLY A 136 -11.52 -11.08 -0.08
N SER A 137 -12.57 -10.76 0.67
CA SER A 137 -13.92 -11.30 0.45
C SER A 137 -14.50 -10.82 -0.89
N TYR A 138 -14.30 -9.54 -1.23
CA TYR A 138 -14.68 -9.03 -2.56
C TYR A 138 -13.84 -9.65 -3.67
N LEU A 139 -12.51 -9.68 -3.54
CA LEU A 139 -11.64 -10.27 -4.58
C LEU A 139 -11.97 -11.74 -4.84
N MET A 140 -12.27 -12.52 -3.80
CA MET A 140 -12.67 -13.92 -3.92
C MET A 140 -14.07 -14.13 -4.50
N SER A 141 -14.87 -13.07 -4.64
CA SER A 141 -16.20 -13.10 -5.26
C SER A 141 -16.19 -12.83 -6.77
N LEU A 142 -15.05 -12.39 -7.32
CA LEU A 142 -14.91 -12.05 -8.73
C LEU A 142 -14.91 -13.29 -9.64
N GLU A 143 -15.11 -13.08 -10.94
CA GLU A 143 -14.89 -14.13 -11.93
C GLU A 143 -13.39 -14.42 -12.04
N PRO A 144 -12.95 -15.70 -12.00
CA PRO A 144 -11.55 -16.05 -12.18
C PRO A 144 -11.07 -15.74 -13.60
N VAL A 145 -9.90 -15.12 -13.72
CA VAL A 145 -9.22 -14.91 -14.99
C VAL A 145 -7.89 -15.64 -14.95
N SER A 146 -7.61 -16.49 -15.94
CA SER A 146 -6.32 -17.17 -16.02
C SER A 146 -5.29 -16.27 -16.71
N PHE A 147 -4.35 -15.74 -15.93
CA PHE A 147 -3.27 -14.88 -16.40
C PHE A 147 -2.11 -14.91 -15.43
N SER A 148 -0.90 -15.18 -15.95
CA SER A 148 0.34 -15.11 -15.18
C SER A 148 1.14 -13.88 -15.61
N ALA A 149 1.25 -12.91 -14.71
CA ALA A 149 2.12 -11.76 -14.93
C ALA A 149 3.60 -12.18 -15.01
N PRO A 150 4.45 -11.46 -15.78
CA PRO A 150 5.88 -11.70 -15.79
C PRO A 150 6.52 -11.54 -14.40
N ASP A 151 7.65 -12.21 -14.18
CA ASP A 151 8.46 -11.97 -12.99
C ASP A 151 9.03 -10.55 -12.98
N ALA A 152 9.22 -9.98 -11.78
CA ALA A 152 9.86 -8.69 -11.60
C ALA A 152 11.29 -8.70 -12.17
N GLN A 153 11.61 -7.68 -12.97
CA GLN A 153 12.92 -7.50 -13.56
C GLN A 153 13.76 -6.60 -12.65
N THR A 154 14.53 -7.21 -11.76
CA THR A 154 15.32 -6.50 -10.73
C THR A 154 16.82 -6.68 -10.97
N PRO A 155 17.66 -5.73 -10.53
CA PRO A 155 19.10 -5.93 -10.47
C PRO A 155 19.46 -7.17 -9.62
N ALA A 156 20.53 -7.87 -9.98
CA ALA A 156 20.92 -9.14 -9.35
C ALA A 156 21.16 -9.07 -7.82
N TRP A 157 21.37 -7.87 -7.26
CA TRP A 157 21.54 -7.66 -5.83
C TRP A 157 20.21 -7.54 -5.07
N LEU A 158 19.11 -7.20 -5.75
CA LEU A 158 17.79 -6.98 -5.16
C LEU A 158 16.98 -8.28 -5.17
N MET A 159 17.35 -9.20 -4.28
CA MET A 159 16.64 -10.47 -4.09
C MET A 159 15.59 -10.34 -2.99
N ARG A 160 14.46 -11.04 -3.08
CA ARG A 160 13.37 -10.97 -2.06
C ARG A 160 13.83 -11.07 -0.61
N TRP A 161 14.85 -11.88 -0.29
CA TRP A 161 15.35 -12.01 1.08
C TRP A 161 16.00 -10.73 1.61
N THR A 162 16.52 -9.85 0.76
CA THR A 162 17.13 -8.57 1.17
C THR A 162 16.09 -7.60 1.73
N ILE A 163 14.81 -7.80 1.39
CA ILE A 163 13.68 -7.01 1.90
C ILE A 163 13.51 -7.17 3.42
N ALA A 164 13.96 -8.29 4.02
CA ALA A 164 14.02 -8.41 5.47
C ALA A 164 14.85 -7.28 6.12
N GLY A 165 16.03 -7.02 5.54
CA GLY A 165 16.92 -5.95 5.99
C GLY A 165 16.37 -4.56 5.65
N TRP A 166 15.75 -4.41 4.49
CA TRP A 166 15.10 -3.16 4.09
C TRP A 166 13.96 -2.77 5.04
N ASN A 167 13.09 -3.73 5.40
CA ASN A 167 12.01 -3.51 6.39
C ASN A 167 12.57 -3.13 7.76
N THR A 168 13.59 -3.84 8.22
CA THR A 168 14.26 -3.51 9.50
C THR A 168 14.82 -2.09 9.47
N LEU A 169 15.45 -1.68 8.37
CA LEU A 169 15.99 -0.34 8.23
C LEU A 169 14.87 0.70 8.23
N ALA A 170 13.81 0.47 7.46
CA ALA A 170 12.65 1.36 7.41
C ALA A 170 12.02 1.56 8.80
N ASP A 171 11.85 0.48 9.57
CA ASP A 171 11.33 0.55 10.95
C ASP A 171 12.23 1.35 11.90
N LEU A 172 13.54 1.38 11.66
CA LEU A 172 14.51 2.12 12.47
C LEU A 172 14.66 3.59 12.04
N THR A 173 14.39 3.92 10.78
CA THR A 173 14.65 5.25 10.22
C THR A 173 13.42 6.13 10.10
N GLN A 174 12.22 5.53 10.02
CA GLN A 174 10.99 6.30 9.86
C GLN A 174 10.68 7.08 11.15
N ALA A 175 10.37 8.36 10.99
CA ALA A 175 9.86 9.19 12.07
C ALA A 175 8.50 8.65 12.53
N GLN A 176 8.24 8.76 13.84
CA GLN A 176 6.91 8.55 14.36
C GLN A 176 5.99 9.64 13.81
N VAL A 177 4.91 9.21 13.18
CA VAL A 177 3.89 10.11 12.63
C VAL A 177 2.70 10.09 13.59
N ASP A 178 2.18 11.27 13.93
CA ASP A 178 1.02 11.40 14.81
C ASP A 178 -0.20 10.75 14.15
N ASN A 179 -0.72 9.70 14.78
CA ASN A 179 -1.91 8.97 14.33
C ASN A 179 -3.10 9.12 15.29
N GLU A 180 -2.93 9.88 16.37
CA GLU A 180 -3.99 10.19 17.32
C GLU A 180 -4.53 11.59 17.00
N PHE A 181 -5.82 11.66 16.68
CA PHE A 181 -6.52 12.90 16.39
C PHE A 181 -7.75 12.99 17.30
N ASP A 182 -7.99 14.16 17.90
CA ASP A 182 -9.20 14.40 18.70
C ASP A 182 -10.47 14.47 17.84
N ASN A 183 -10.31 14.68 16.53
CA ASN A 183 -11.41 14.80 15.57
C ASN A 183 -11.50 13.53 14.72
N ASP A 184 -12.61 12.80 14.85
CA ASP A 184 -12.88 11.55 14.12
C ASP A 184 -12.83 11.73 12.60
N LEU A 185 -13.23 12.89 12.06
CA LEU A 185 -13.17 13.17 10.63
C LEU A 185 -11.72 13.26 10.14
N ILE A 186 -10.85 13.90 10.92
CA ILE A 186 -9.41 13.99 10.60
C ILE A 186 -8.76 12.61 10.77
N ALA A 187 -9.13 11.86 11.81
CA ALA A 187 -8.64 10.49 11.99
C ALA A 187 -9.03 9.59 10.81
N ARG A 188 -10.27 9.71 10.31
CA ARG A 188 -10.73 9.00 9.12
C ARG A 188 -9.94 9.43 7.87
N GLY A 189 -9.73 10.73 7.67
CA GLY A 189 -8.92 11.23 6.56
C GLY A 189 -7.46 10.76 6.61
N ALA A 190 -6.87 10.69 7.80
CA ALA A 190 -5.53 10.14 8.01
C ALA A 190 -5.45 8.67 7.61
N TYR A 191 -6.45 7.87 8.02
CA TYR A 191 -6.56 6.47 7.62
C TYR A 191 -6.66 6.31 6.10
N LEU A 192 -7.51 7.11 5.46
CA LEU A 192 -7.68 7.10 4.00
C LEU A 192 -6.42 7.55 3.27
N ALA A 193 -5.77 8.63 3.69
CA ALA A 193 -4.60 9.17 3.00
C ALA A 193 -3.34 8.30 3.21
N ARG A 194 -3.08 7.87 4.45
CA ARG A 194 -1.83 7.18 4.79
C ARG A 194 -1.89 5.68 4.53
N SER A 195 -3.05 5.06 4.78
CA SER A 195 -3.17 3.61 4.78
C SER A 195 -3.90 3.11 3.54
N LEU A 196 -5.18 3.43 3.42
CA LEU A 196 -6.02 2.86 2.36
C LEU A 196 -5.61 3.37 0.98
N GLY A 197 -5.60 4.69 0.77
CA GLY A 197 -5.24 5.33 -0.50
C GLY A 197 -3.74 5.56 -0.70
N HIS A 198 -2.90 5.22 0.30
CA HIS A 198 -1.42 5.23 0.22
C HIS A 198 -0.80 6.44 -0.49
N CYS A 199 -1.39 7.64 -0.31
CA CYS A 199 -1.01 8.87 -1.02
C CYS A 199 0.47 9.22 -0.81
N GLY A 200 1.03 8.81 0.33
CA GLY A 200 2.42 9.05 0.69
C GLY A 200 3.41 8.28 -0.19
N GLU A 201 2.97 7.23 -0.88
CA GLU A 201 3.84 6.47 -1.77
C GLU A 201 4.30 7.30 -2.98
N CYS A 202 3.48 8.28 -3.41
CA CYS A 202 3.86 9.23 -4.45
C CYS A 202 4.28 10.59 -3.89
N HIS A 203 3.58 11.09 -2.87
CA HIS A 203 3.77 12.46 -2.39
C HIS A 203 4.78 12.62 -1.25
N THR A 204 5.49 11.56 -0.83
CA THR A 204 6.54 11.66 0.21
C THR A 204 7.91 11.39 -0.39
N PRO A 205 8.92 12.23 -0.12
CA PRO A 205 10.25 12.03 -0.65
C PRO A 205 10.86 10.73 -0.13
N ARG A 206 11.73 10.10 -0.92
CA ARG A 206 12.37 8.84 -0.59
C ARG A 206 13.89 8.99 -0.46
N SER A 207 14.47 8.16 0.42
CA SER A 207 15.92 7.98 0.47
C SER A 207 16.43 7.24 -0.77
N SER A 208 17.76 7.21 -0.97
CA SER A 208 18.40 6.42 -2.04
C SER A 208 18.11 4.91 -2.01
N LEU A 209 17.57 4.38 -0.90
CA LEU A 209 17.13 2.99 -0.78
C LEU A 209 15.63 2.82 -1.06
N GLY A 210 14.94 3.86 -1.51
CA GLY A 210 13.49 3.85 -1.77
C GLY A 210 12.62 3.92 -0.51
N ILE A 211 13.21 4.07 0.67
CA ILE A 211 12.46 4.19 1.95
C ILE A 211 11.85 5.60 2.03
N PRO A 212 10.52 5.74 2.24
CA PRO A 212 9.87 7.03 2.47
C PRO A 212 10.43 7.75 3.70
N ASP A 213 10.70 9.05 3.54
CA ASP A 213 11.12 9.95 4.60
C ASP A 213 9.90 10.58 5.26
N THR A 214 9.33 9.88 6.25
CA THR A 214 8.11 10.30 6.95
C THR A 214 8.28 11.58 7.78
N SER A 215 9.50 12.08 7.98
CA SER A 215 9.71 13.40 8.58
C SER A 215 9.29 14.56 7.65
N ARG A 216 9.16 14.26 6.36
CA ARG A 216 8.67 15.15 5.30
C ARG A 216 7.46 14.53 4.61
N GLU A 217 6.56 13.95 5.41
CA GLU A 217 5.31 13.36 4.93
C GLU A 217 4.57 14.34 4.02
N PHE A 218 4.19 13.88 2.82
CA PHE A 218 3.45 14.65 1.81
C PHE A 218 4.16 15.87 1.20
N ALA A 219 5.45 16.07 1.46
CA ALA A 219 6.21 17.23 0.97
C ALA A 219 6.55 17.20 -0.54
N GLY A 220 5.98 16.27 -1.32
CA GLY A 220 6.30 16.03 -2.72
C GLY A 220 7.51 15.11 -2.92
N ALA A 221 7.70 14.62 -4.14
CA ALA A 221 8.80 13.71 -4.46
C ALA A 221 9.23 13.79 -5.93
N GLU A 222 10.43 13.29 -6.22
CA GLU A 222 10.84 12.95 -7.58
C GLU A 222 10.74 11.43 -7.74
N LEU A 223 9.97 10.97 -8.72
CA LEU A 223 9.81 9.56 -9.07
C LEU A 223 10.28 9.36 -10.51
N GLY A 224 11.51 8.88 -10.68
CA GLY A 224 12.13 8.80 -12.01
C GLY A 224 12.30 10.19 -12.62
N GLU A 225 11.60 10.45 -13.72
CA GLU A 225 11.59 11.75 -14.42
C GLU A 225 10.38 12.63 -14.03
N GLU A 226 9.47 12.12 -13.20
CA GLU A 226 8.26 12.84 -12.79
C GLU A 226 8.45 13.55 -11.46
N THR A 227 8.07 14.84 -11.43
CA THR A 227 8.00 15.63 -10.21
C THR A 227 6.58 15.59 -9.66
N VAL A 228 6.40 15.01 -8.47
CA VAL A 228 5.13 14.93 -7.75
C VAL A 228 5.04 16.09 -6.77
N GLU A 229 3.97 16.88 -6.89
CA GLU A 229 3.73 18.08 -6.08
C GLU A 229 3.52 17.74 -4.59
N SER A 230 3.83 18.70 -3.71
CA SER A 230 3.52 18.58 -2.28
C SER A 230 2.02 18.68 -2.04
N ILE A 231 1.48 17.83 -1.16
CA ILE A 231 0.09 17.87 -0.67
C ILE A 231 0.04 17.97 0.87
N ASP A 232 1.12 18.44 1.48
CA ASP A 232 1.11 18.79 2.89
C ASP A 232 0.25 20.03 3.15
N ALA A 233 0.07 20.35 4.43
CA ALA A 233 -0.81 21.44 4.80
C ALA A 233 -0.27 22.84 4.43
N GLU A 234 1.05 22.98 4.30
CA GLU A 234 1.70 24.23 3.90
C GLU A 234 1.47 24.47 2.40
N SER A 235 1.65 23.46 1.55
CA SER A 235 1.42 23.58 0.11
C SER A 235 -0.05 23.83 -0.24
N LEU A 236 -0.95 23.34 0.60
CA LEU A 236 -2.39 23.50 0.45
C LEU A 236 -2.96 24.70 1.23
N GLU A 237 -2.15 25.64 1.73
CA GLU A 237 -2.61 26.78 2.54
C GLU A 237 -3.76 27.55 1.87
N GLU A 238 -3.60 27.91 0.60
CA GLU A 238 -4.59 28.66 -0.21
C GLU A 238 -5.77 27.79 -0.71
N TRP A 239 -5.70 26.48 -0.53
CA TRP A 239 -6.80 25.59 -0.86
C TRP A 239 -7.86 25.61 0.23
N THR A 240 -9.13 25.60 -0.19
CA THR A 240 -10.25 25.37 0.73
C THR A 240 -10.57 23.88 0.80
N VAL A 241 -11.24 23.44 1.87
CA VAL A 241 -11.77 22.06 1.98
C VAL A 241 -12.59 21.70 0.74
N ASN A 242 -13.46 22.61 0.29
CA ASN A 242 -14.28 22.40 -0.91
C ASN A 242 -13.44 22.27 -2.19
N ASN A 243 -12.32 22.97 -2.30
CA ASN A 243 -11.44 22.83 -3.48
C ASN A 243 -10.72 21.49 -3.47
N VAL A 244 -10.30 21.00 -2.30
CA VAL A 244 -9.71 19.66 -2.17
C VAL A 244 -10.75 18.60 -2.51
N ASP A 245 -11.97 18.73 -1.99
CA ASP A 245 -13.09 17.85 -2.32
C ASP A 245 -13.37 17.79 -3.82
N LEU A 246 -13.50 18.96 -4.47
CA LEU A 246 -13.75 19.08 -5.90
C LEU A 246 -12.60 18.52 -6.74
N PHE A 247 -11.36 18.70 -6.30
CA PHE A 247 -10.19 18.12 -6.92
C PHE A 247 -10.20 16.59 -6.83
N LEU A 248 -10.49 16.03 -5.66
CA LEU A 248 -10.57 14.58 -5.49
C LEU A 248 -11.73 13.97 -6.30
N LEU A 249 -12.79 14.75 -6.57
CA LEU A 249 -13.94 14.33 -7.37
C LEU A 249 -13.70 14.42 -8.88
N LEU A 250 -13.09 15.52 -9.36
CA LEU A 250 -13.04 15.87 -10.79
C LEU A 250 -11.63 16.09 -11.34
N GLY A 251 -10.62 16.15 -10.48
CA GLY A 251 -9.26 16.56 -10.84
C GLY A 251 -9.12 18.07 -11.11
N LEU A 252 -10.12 18.89 -10.75
CA LEU A 252 -10.12 20.32 -11.01
C LEU A 252 -9.35 21.08 -9.92
N LYS A 253 -8.29 21.78 -10.33
CA LYS A 253 -7.48 22.65 -9.48
C LYS A 253 -8.14 24.03 -9.28
N PRO A 254 -7.79 24.79 -8.22
CA PRO A 254 -8.36 26.12 -7.95
C PRO A 254 -8.12 27.17 -9.06
N ASP A 255 -7.06 27.00 -9.85
CA ASP A 255 -6.73 27.85 -10.99
C ASP A 255 -7.58 27.56 -12.25
N GLY A 256 -8.43 26.52 -12.19
CA GLY A 256 -9.30 26.09 -13.28
C GLY A 256 -8.68 25.06 -14.23
N GLU A 257 -7.44 24.63 -13.99
CA GLU A 257 -6.80 23.55 -14.74
C GLU A 257 -7.17 22.17 -14.19
N PHE A 258 -7.08 21.15 -15.05
CA PHE A 258 -7.24 19.76 -14.62
C PHE A 258 -5.88 19.12 -14.34
N VAL A 259 -5.83 18.23 -13.36
CA VAL A 259 -4.65 17.39 -13.09
C VAL A 259 -4.38 16.46 -14.28
N GLY A 260 -3.10 16.21 -14.56
CA GLY A 260 -2.66 15.26 -15.59
C GLY A 260 -1.80 14.15 -15.00
N GLY A 261 -1.23 13.33 -15.88
CA GLY A 261 -0.34 12.23 -15.50
C GLY A 261 -1.04 11.15 -14.67
N ASP A 262 -0.26 10.42 -13.89
CA ASP A 262 -0.73 9.30 -13.06
C ASP A 262 -1.78 9.70 -12.02
N MET A 263 -1.78 10.96 -11.58
CA MET A 263 -2.80 11.44 -10.65
C MET A 263 -4.20 11.47 -11.30
N ASN A 264 -4.30 11.64 -12.63
CA ASN A 264 -5.60 11.54 -13.31
C ASN A 264 -6.18 10.12 -13.21
N ASP A 265 -5.35 9.08 -13.31
CA ASP A 265 -5.79 7.69 -13.15
C ASP A 265 -6.28 7.44 -11.71
N VAL A 266 -5.63 8.06 -10.71
CA VAL A 266 -6.09 8.05 -9.31
C VAL A 266 -7.45 8.73 -9.17
N ILE A 267 -7.68 9.88 -9.80
CA ILE A 267 -9.00 10.52 -9.79
C ILE A 267 -10.04 9.60 -10.43
N GLU A 268 -9.81 9.13 -11.65
CA GLU A 268 -10.79 8.40 -12.45
C GLU A 268 -11.22 7.07 -11.81
N HIS A 269 -10.26 6.35 -11.22
CA HIS A 269 -10.47 4.97 -10.76
C HIS A 269 -10.51 4.80 -9.24
N ASN A 270 -10.18 5.84 -8.47
CA ASN A 270 -10.18 5.80 -7.00
C ASN A 270 -10.99 6.95 -6.39
N THR A 271 -10.44 8.17 -6.32
CA THR A 271 -10.99 9.22 -5.45
C THR A 271 -12.32 9.81 -5.95
N SER A 272 -12.62 9.72 -7.25
CA SER A 272 -13.94 10.11 -7.77
C SER A 272 -15.05 9.09 -7.49
N LYS A 273 -14.69 7.91 -6.97
CA LYS A 273 -15.58 6.76 -6.74
C LYS A 273 -15.84 6.49 -5.26
N ILE A 274 -15.09 7.13 -4.35
CA ILE A 274 -15.36 7.06 -2.92
C ILE A 274 -16.57 7.92 -2.55
N ASN A 275 -17.18 7.66 -1.40
CA ASN A 275 -18.32 8.43 -0.94
C ASN A 275 -17.92 9.86 -0.54
N ASP A 276 -18.91 10.75 -0.47
CA ASP A 276 -18.68 12.15 -0.12
C ASP A 276 -18.09 12.28 1.29
N GLU A 277 -18.51 11.44 2.24
CA GLU A 277 -18.01 11.51 3.62
C GLU A 277 -16.50 11.23 3.74
N ASP A 278 -15.99 10.26 2.97
CA ASP A 278 -14.56 9.92 2.96
C ASP A 278 -13.74 10.94 2.18
N ARG A 279 -14.32 11.58 1.16
CA ARG A 279 -13.68 12.65 0.41
C ARG A 279 -13.59 13.93 1.26
N ASP A 280 -14.64 14.24 2.03
CA ASP A 280 -14.64 15.28 3.06
C ASP A 280 -13.61 14.99 4.16
N ALA A 281 -13.47 13.73 4.58
CA ALA A 281 -12.48 13.31 5.56
C ALA A 281 -11.04 13.53 5.04
N LEU A 282 -10.76 13.13 3.80
CA LEU A 282 -9.48 13.40 3.14
C LEU A 282 -9.21 14.91 3.07
N ALA A 283 -10.19 15.70 2.66
CA ALA A 283 -10.07 17.15 2.58
C ALA A 283 -9.79 17.78 3.96
N ALA A 284 -10.51 17.34 5.00
CA ALA A 284 -10.28 17.77 6.38
C ALA A 284 -8.89 17.38 6.89
N PHE A 285 -8.39 16.20 6.53
CA PHE A 285 -7.06 15.76 6.90
C PHE A 285 -5.99 16.57 6.18
N PHE A 286 -6.03 16.74 4.86
CA PHE A 286 -5.01 17.53 4.14
C PHE A 286 -5.04 19.02 4.52
N LYS A 287 -6.20 19.54 4.91
CA LYS A 287 -6.36 20.91 5.42
C LYS A 287 -6.18 21.04 6.93
N ARG A 288 -5.86 19.96 7.66
CA ARG A 288 -5.42 20.07 9.06
C ARG A 288 -4.17 20.97 9.04
N HIS A 289 -4.09 21.97 9.91
CA HIS A 289 -3.22 23.16 9.86
C HIS A 289 -3.80 24.39 9.14
N SER A 290 -4.95 24.86 9.64
CA SER A 290 -5.43 26.23 9.46
C SER A 290 -6.06 26.80 10.75
N GLU A 291 -5.60 26.32 11.92
CA GLU A 291 -5.83 26.93 13.25
C GLU A 291 -4.54 26.93 14.07
#